data_AF-A0A1Q3D455-F1
#
_entry.id   AF-A0A1Q3D455-F1
#
_cell.length_a   1.000
_cell.length_b   1.000
_cell.length_c   1.000
_cell.angle_alpha   90.00
_cell.angle_beta   90.00
_cell.angle_gamma   90.00
#
_symmetry.space_group_name_H-M   'P 1'
#
loop_
_entity.id
_entity.type
_entity.pdbx_description
1 polymer ?
#
loop_
_entity_poly.entity_id
_entity_poly.type
_entity_poly.pdbx_seq_one_letter_code
_entity_poly.pdbx_strand_id
1 'polypeptide(L)'
;MIPVEIGVQSPRVVHFSDENNEEGLRNILDLMEELRDKVVIKVTAYQQRVSRYYNKRVNPRPLREGDLVLRNSVIADPTGTRGKLAPNWEGPYKVKRVL
;
A
#
# COMPACT_ATOMS: atom_id res chain seq x y z
N MET A 1 28.42 25.76 46.39
CA MET A 1 28.66 24.32 46.55
C MET A 1 28.11 23.64 45.31
N ILE A 2 28.94 22.93 44.54
CA ILE A 2 28.54 22.31 43.26
C ILE A 2 28.42 20.80 43.49
N PRO A 3 27.36 20.12 43.02
CA PRO A 3 27.23 18.67 43.17
C PRO A 3 28.30 17.95 42.33
N VAL A 4 28.86 16.88 42.89
CA VAL A 4 29.71 15.94 42.15
C VAL A 4 28.80 14.99 41.35
N GLU A 5 29.04 14.89 40.04
CA GLU A 5 28.41 13.88 39.21
C GLU A 5 29.05 12.51 39.50
N ILE A 6 28.23 11.57 40.00
CA ILE A 6 28.66 10.18 40.18
C ILE A 6 28.26 9.42 38.91
N GLY A 7 29.26 8.97 38.14
CA GLY A 7 29.07 8.21 36.90
C GLY A 7 28.66 6.75 37.16
N VAL A 8 27.46 6.52 37.71
CA VAL A 8 26.92 5.16 37.87
C VAL A 8 26.54 4.61 36.51
N GLN A 9 27.13 3.48 36.13
CA GLN A 9 26.76 2.82 34.88
C GLN A 9 25.30 2.34 34.94
N SER A 10 24.56 2.56 33.86
CA SER A 10 23.18 2.10 33.78
C SER A 10 23.11 0.57 33.77
N PRO A 11 22.04 -0.04 34.30
CA PRO A 11 21.85 -1.49 34.25
C PRO A 11 21.97 -2.09 32.85
N ARG A 12 21.59 -1.33 31.81
CA ARG A 12 21.74 -1.75 30.40
C ARG A 12 23.19 -1.96 30.00
N VAL A 13 24.11 -1.16 30.54
CA VAL A 13 25.55 -1.29 30.28
C VAL A 13 26.13 -2.42 31.14
N VAL A 14 25.72 -2.50 32.40
CA VAL A 14 26.23 -3.52 33.33
C VAL A 14 25.82 -4.94 32.92
N HIS A 15 24.62 -5.11 32.35
CA HIS A 15 24.08 -6.42 31.97
C HIS A 15 24.05 -6.66 30.46
N PHE A 16 24.82 -5.90 29.69
CA PHE A 16 24.92 -6.08 28.26
C PHE A 16 25.60 -7.42 27.92
N SER A 17 25.02 -8.17 26.99
CA SER A 17 25.62 -9.32 26.33
C SER A 17 25.34 -9.21 24.85
N ASP A 18 26.39 -9.32 24.04
CA ASP A 18 26.29 -9.26 22.58
C ASP A 18 25.42 -10.39 22.04
N GLU A 19 25.55 -11.59 22.60
CA GLU A 19 24.78 -12.77 22.18
C GLU A 19 23.29 -12.59 22.42
N ASN A 20 22.91 -12.16 23.64
CA ASN A 20 21.51 -11.92 23.99
C ASN A 20 20.90 -10.78 23.16
N ASN A 21 21.71 -9.76 22.84
CA ASN A 21 21.26 -8.65 22.02
C ASN A 21 21.05 -9.08 20.55
N GLU A 22 21.95 -9.90 20.00
CA GLU A 22 21.81 -10.44 18.65
C GLU A 22 20.60 -11.37 18.54
N GLU A 23 20.40 -12.26 19.51
CA GLU A 23 19.21 -13.13 19.58
C GLU A 23 17.93 -12.30 19.69
N GLY A 24 17.92 -11.28 20.55
CA GLY A 24 16.80 -10.36 20.68
C GLY A 24 16.48 -9.64 19.37
N LEU A 25 17.51 -9.21 18.62
CA LEU A 25 17.33 -8.57 17.32
C LEU A 25 16.72 -9.53 16.28
N ARG A 26 17.21 -10.78 16.21
CA ARG A 26 16.67 -11.81 15.30
C ARG A 26 15.19 -12.07 15.59
N ASN A 27 14.84 -12.27 16.86
CA ASN A 27 13.45 -12.51 17.27
C ASN A 27 12.51 -11.35 16.92
N ILE A 28 12.99 -10.10 17.03
CA ILE A 28 12.21 -8.91 16.63
C ILE A 28 11.96 -8.92 15.11
N LEU A 29 12.98 -9.23 14.31
CA LEU A 29 12.86 -9.28 12.86
C LEU A 29 11.88 -10.37 12.41
N ASP A 30 11.98 -11.57 12.97
CA ASP A 30 11.08 -12.68 12.68
C ASP A 30 9.62 -12.30 13.01
N LEU A 31 9.39 -11.70 14.17
CA LEU A 31 8.06 -11.21 14.56
C LEU A 31 7.52 -10.15 13.59
N MET A 32 8.37 -9.22 13.15
CA MET A 32 7.97 -8.19 12.19
C MET A 32 7.60 -8.80 10.83
N GLU A 33 8.35 -9.80 10.38
CA GLU A 33 8.06 -10.52 9.14
C GLU A 33 6.72 -11.25 9.22
N GLU A 34 6.47 -11.99 10.30
CA GLU A 34 5.18 -12.65 10.52
C GLU A 34 3.99 -11.67 10.53
N LEU A 35 4.17 -10.51 11.17
CA LEU A 35 3.13 -9.48 11.21
C LEU A 35 2.87 -8.92 9.82
N ARG A 36 3.92 -8.70 9.03
CA ARG A 36 3.80 -8.24 7.65
C ARG A 36 3.04 -9.25 6.80
N ASP A 37 3.35 -10.54 6.92
CA ASP A 37 2.66 -11.60 6.19
C ASP A 37 1.17 -11.67 6.55
N LYS A 38 0.86 -11.60 7.84
CA LYS A 38 -0.54 -11.54 8.34
C LYS A 38 -1.27 -10.33 7.77
N VAL A 39 -0.61 -9.17 7.65
CA VAL A 39 -1.18 -7.96 7.04
C VAL A 39 -1.39 -8.15 5.53
N VAL A 40 -0.42 -8.71 4.81
CA VAL A 40 -0.52 -8.98 3.37
C VAL A 40 -1.71 -9.90 3.08
N ILE A 41 -1.90 -10.96 3.85
CA ILE A 41 -3.05 -11.86 3.71
C ILE A 41 -4.36 -11.10 3.91
N LYS A 42 -4.45 -10.24 4.93
CA LYS A 42 -5.68 -9.44 5.20
C LYS A 42 -5.97 -8.45 4.07
N VAL A 43 -4.95 -7.73 3.60
CA VAL A 43 -5.09 -6.74 2.51
C VAL A 43 -5.50 -7.42 1.22
N THR A 44 -4.84 -8.53 0.85
CA THR A 44 -5.17 -9.28 -0.36
C THR A 44 -6.58 -9.86 -0.30
N ALA A 45 -6.99 -10.44 0.83
CA ALA A 45 -8.35 -10.94 1.03
C ALA A 45 -9.39 -9.81 0.91
N TYR A 46 -9.11 -8.63 1.47
CA TYR A 46 -9.97 -7.47 1.33
C TYR A 46 -10.09 -7.01 -0.12
N GLN A 47 -8.97 -6.85 -0.83
CA GLN A 47 -8.94 -6.48 -2.25
C GLN A 47 -9.71 -7.48 -3.12
N GLN A 48 -9.54 -8.78 -2.88
CA GLN A 48 -10.28 -9.83 -3.58
C GLN A 48 -11.79 -9.72 -3.33
N ARG A 49 -12.22 -9.48 -2.08
CA ARG A 49 -13.64 -9.32 -1.74
C ARG A 49 -14.25 -8.12 -2.47
N VAL A 50 -13.54 -7.00 -2.49
CA VAL A 50 -13.95 -5.77 -3.19
C VAL A 50 -14.05 -6.03 -4.70
N SER A 51 -13.03 -6.65 -5.29
CA SER A 51 -13.01 -7.02 -6.71
C SER A 51 -14.18 -7.93 -7.10
N ARG A 52 -14.45 -8.98 -6.31
CA ARG A 52 -15.60 -9.89 -6.53
C ARG A 52 -16.93 -9.16 -6.47
N TYR A 53 -17.11 -8.26 -5.50
CA TYR A 53 -18.34 -7.48 -5.37
C TYR A 53 -18.60 -6.60 -6.60
N TYR A 54 -17.58 -5.88 -7.07
CA TYR A 54 -17.70 -5.04 -8.26
C TYR A 54 -17.90 -5.89 -9.53
N ASN A 55 -17.07 -6.91 -9.75
CA ASN A 55 -17.12 -7.75 -10.95
C ASN A 55 -18.45 -8.51 -11.08
N LYS A 56 -19.11 -8.86 -9.96
CA LYS A 56 -20.46 -9.46 -10.00
C LYS A 56 -21.50 -8.55 -10.65
N ARG A 57 -21.32 -7.23 -10.57
CA ARG A 57 -22.27 -6.22 -11.07
C ARG A 57 -21.90 -5.66 -12.44
N VAL A 58 -20.67 -5.92 -12.91
CA VAL A 58 -20.21 -5.46 -14.21
C VAL A 58 -20.73 -6.42 -15.28
N ASN A 59 -21.42 -5.88 -16.28
CA ASN A 59 -21.72 -6.63 -17.50
C ASN A 59 -20.54 -6.47 -18.47
N PRO A 60 -19.84 -7.55 -18.86
CA PRO A 60 -18.75 -7.47 -19.82
C PRO A 60 -19.24 -6.88 -21.14
N ARG A 61 -18.59 -5.79 -21.57
CA ARG A 61 -18.83 -5.17 -22.87
C ARG A 61 -17.53 -5.18 -23.67
N PRO A 62 -17.30 -6.19 -24.53
CA PRO A 62 -16.13 -6.19 -25.39
C PRO A 62 -16.20 -5.00 -26.35
N LEU A 63 -15.08 -4.29 -26.50
CA LEU A 63 -14.97 -3.15 -27.41
C LEU A 63 -14.74 -3.64 -28.84
N ARG A 64 -15.28 -2.89 -29.81
CA ARG A 64 -15.07 -3.08 -31.24
C ARG A 64 -14.53 -1.82 -31.88
N GLU A 65 -13.83 -1.97 -32.99
CA GLU A 65 -13.47 -0.82 -33.82
C GLU A 65 -14.74 -0.04 -34.20
N GLY A 66 -14.66 1.29 -34.10
CA GLY A 66 -15.79 2.18 -34.32
C GLY A 66 -16.66 2.46 -33.11
N ASP A 67 -16.54 1.72 -32.00
CA ASP A 67 -17.31 1.98 -30.78
C ASP A 67 -16.98 3.35 -30.19
N LEU A 68 -18.01 4.04 -29.70
CA LEU A 68 -17.86 5.25 -28.90
C LEU A 68 -17.69 4.90 -27.41
N VAL A 69 -16.63 5.42 -26.80
CA VAL A 69 -16.25 5.18 -25.41
C VAL A 69 -15.87 6.48 -24.72
N LEU A 70 -16.10 6.53 -23.41
CA LEU A 70 -15.56 7.58 -22.54
C LEU A 70 -14.25 7.09 -21.92
N ARG A 71 -13.24 7.96 -21.81
CA ARG A 71 -11.98 7.64 -21.13
C ARG A 71 -12.06 8.07 -19.67
N ASN A 72 -11.63 7.22 -18.75
CA ASN A 72 -11.52 7.59 -17.34
C ASN A 72 -10.43 8.66 -17.17
N SER A 73 -10.81 9.85 -16.68
CA SER A 73 -9.91 11.01 -16.57
C SER A 73 -8.80 10.79 -15.55
N VAL A 74 -9.04 10.01 -14.49
CA VAL A 74 -8.04 9.69 -13.47
C VAL A 74 -6.91 8.83 -14.03
N ILE A 75 -7.22 7.95 -14.98
CA ILE A 75 -6.22 7.13 -15.67
C ILE A 75 -5.50 7.97 -16.75
N ALA A 76 -6.19 8.94 -17.34
CA ALA A 76 -5.63 9.81 -18.38
C ALA A 76 -4.68 10.89 -17.81
N ASP A 77 -5.01 11.44 -16.64
CA ASP A 77 -4.20 12.40 -15.89
C ASP A 77 -4.04 11.97 -14.43
N PRO A 78 -3.09 11.07 -14.12
CA PRO A 78 -2.85 10.59 -12.76
C PRO A 78 -2.34 11.66 -11.80
N THR A 79 -1.82 12.77 -12.34
CA THR A 79 -1.25 13.87 -11.54
C THR A 79 -2.34 14.76 -10.93
N GLY A 80 -3.61 14.56 -11.32
CA GLY A 80 -4.77 15.19 -10.68
C GLY A 80 -4.86 16.69 -10.94
N THR A 81 -4.29 17.16 -12.04
CA THR A 81 -4.20 18.60 -12.35
C THR A 81 -5.57 19.24 -12.53
N ARG A 82 -6.61 18.44 -12.79
CA ARG A 82 -7.96 18.90 -13.11
C ARG A 82 -8.82 19.32 -11.91
N GLY A 83 -8.32 19.20 -10.68
CA GLY A 83 -9.03 19.66 -9.49
C GLY A 83 -10.26 18.81 -9.13
N LYS A 84 -10.78 19.00 -7.92
CA LYS A 84 -11.76 18.09 -7.28
C LYS A 84 -13.13 18.03 -7.98
N LEU A 85 -13.49 19.06 -8.74
CA LEU A 85 -14.80 19.19 -9.40
C LEU A 85 -14.75 18.89 -10.91
N ALA A 86 -13.60 18.42 -11.42
CA ALA A 86 -13.54 18.01 -12.82
C ALA A 86 -14.35 16.74 -13.08
N PRO A 87 -14.85 16.57 -14.32
CA PRO A 87 -15.49 15.32 -14.73
C PRO A 87 -14.56 14.10 -14.57
N ASN A 88 -15.14 13.00 -14.09
CA ASN A 88 -14.44 11.70 -13.98
C ASN A 88 -14.21 11.02 -15.35
N TRP A 89 -14.86 11.53 -16.39
CA TRP A 89 -14.85 10.97 -17.74
C TRP A 89 -14.52 12.05 -18.75
N GLU A 90 -13.68 11.71 -19.72
CA GLU A 90 -13.31 12.59 -20.82
C GLU A 90 -13.91 12.07 -22.12
N GLY A 91 -14.52 12.99 -22.88
CA GLY A 91 -14.82 12.91 -24.31
C GLY A 91 -15.61 11.70 -24.81
N PRO A 92 -16.30 11.80 -25.96
CA PRO A 92 -16.59 10.63 -26.76
C PRO A 92 -15.39 10.33 -27.66
N TYR A 93 -14.68 9.22 -27.38
CA TYR A 93 -13.62 8.70 -28.24
C TYR A 93 -14.15 7.57 -29.11
N LYS A 94 -13.60 7.45 -30.33
CA LYS A 94 -13.87 6.30 -31.20
C LYS A 94 -12.71 5.30 -31.13
N VAL A 95 -13.01 4.03 -30.87
CA VAL A 95 -12.01 2.96 -30.89
C VAL A 95 -11.47 2.79 -32.30
N LYS A 96 -10.18 3.07 -32.51
CA LYS A 96 -9.54 2.94 -33.84
C LYS A 96 -9.10 1.51 -34.15
N ARG A 97 -8.65 0.78 -33.13
CA ARG A 97 -8.16 -0.60 -33.22
C ARG A 97 -8.35 -1.33 -31.89
N VAL A 98 -8.69 -2.61 -31.94
CA VAL A 98 -8.66 -3.54 -30.80
C VAL A 98 -7.44 -4.45 -30.95
N LEU A 99 -6.66 -4.66 -29.88
CA LEU A 99 -5.45 -5.50 -29.87
C LEU A 99 -5.77 -6.94 -29.46
#